data_AF-A0A371FYK2-F1
#
_entry.id   AF-A0A371FYK2-F1
#
_cell.length_a   1.000
_cell.length_b   1.000
_cell.length_c   1.000
_cell.angle_alpha   90.00
_cell.angle_beta   90.00
_cell.angle_gamma   90.00
#
_symmetry.space_group_name_H-M   'P 1'
#
loop_
_entity.id
_entity.type
_entity.pdbx_description
1 polymer ?
#
loop_
_entity_poly.entity_id
_entity_poly.type
_entity_poly.pdbx_seq_one_letter_code
_entity_poly.pdbx_strand_id
1 'polypeptide(L)' 'MAPDRSRLQNMVKKEQEGFKEYAWRWRELAAQVQPALKQEVVITAAKVLITNGFEPGKGLGRRLDGMANLVAIQENPG' A
#
# COMPACT_ATOMS: atom_id res chain seq x y z
N MET A 1 -10.68 16.55 13.71
CA MET A 1 -11.18 15.90 12.47
C MET A 1 -9.98 15.32 11.75
N ALA A 2 -9.92 13.99 11.56
CA ALA A 2 -8.76 13.35 10.92
C ALA A 2 -8.72 13.70 9.41
N PRO A 3 -7.53 13.87 8.80
CA PRO A 3 -7.44 14.05 7.36
C PRO A 3 -8.03 12.84 6.63
N ASP A 4 -8.88 13.09 5.64
CA ASP A 4 -9.51 12.04 4.84
C ASP A 4 -8.84 11.91 3.46
N ARG A 5 -9.25 10.88 2.72
CA ARG A 5 -8.68 10.55 1.40
C ARG A 5 -8.90 11.64 0.36
N SER A 6 -9.95 12.44 0.50
CA SER A 6 -10.23 13.57 -0.37
C SER A 6 -9.11 14.62 -0.29
N ARG A 7 -8.58 14.85 0.91
CA ARG A 7 -7.50 15.82 1.13
C ARG A 7 -6.17 15.41 0.50
N LEU A 8 -5.89 14.11 0.39
CA LEU A 8 -4.72 13.58 -0.32
C LEU A 8 -4.86 13.71 -1.85
N GLN A 9 -6.07 13.51 -2.38
CA GLN A 9 -6.35 13.62 -3.82
C GLN A 9 -6.33 15.08 -4.31
N ASN A 10 -6.74 16.01 -3.45
CA ASN A 10 -6.72 17.44 -3.75
C ASN A 10 -5.37 18.12 -3.42
N MET A 11 -4.35 17.36 -2.99
CA MET A 11 -3.03 17.93 -2.78
C MET A 11 -2.37 18.25 -4.12
N VAL A 12 -1.92 19.50 -4.27
CA VAL A 12 -1.23 19.98 -5.47
C VAL A 12 0.16 20.47 -5.10
N LYS A 13 1.11 20.30 -6.03
CA LYS A 13 2.45 20.86 -5.88
C LYS A 13 2.38 22.38 -6.06
N LYS A 14 2.88 23.13 -5.08
CA LYS A 14 3.05 24.58 -5.12
C LYS A 14 4.20 24.96 -6.07
N GLU A 15 4.16 26.16 -6.63
CA GLU A 15 5.21 26.64 -7.55
C GLU A 15 6.57 26.73 -6.88
N GLN A 16 6.63 27.35 -5.68
CA GLN A 16 7.85 27.51 -4.88
C GLN A 16 8.33 26.27 -4.12
N GLU A 17 7.59 25.15 -4.11
CA GLU A 17 8.06 23.93 -3.43
C GLU A 17 8.80 23.01 -4.39
N GLY A 18 9.90 22.41 -3.92
CA GLY A 18 10.62 21.39 -4.67
C GLY A 18 9.80 20.09 -4.76
N PHE A 19 10.11 19.25 -5.75
CA PHE A 19 9.46 17.94 -5.88
C PHE A 19 9.64 17.07 -4.62
N LYS A 20 10.83 17.11 -4.01
CA LYS A 20 11.14 16.35 -2.79
C LYS A 20 10.26 16.76 -1.60
N GLU A 21 10.02 18.06 -1.43
CA GLU A 21 9.19 18.61 -0.36
C GLU A 21 7.72 18.27 -0.58
N TYR A 22 7.25 18.36 -1.82
CA TYR A 22 5.91 17.91 -2.20
C TYR A 22 5.71 16.41 -1.92
N ALA A 23 6.65 15.56 -2.36
CA ALA A 23 6.59 14.12 -2.16
C ALA A 23 6.62 13.75 -0.67
N TRP A 24 7.41 14.45 0.13
CA TRP A 24 7.46 14.26 1.58
C TRP A 24 6.12 14.65 2.24
N ARG A 25 5.56 15.81 1.92
CA ARG A 25 4.25 16.24 2.45
C ARG A 25 3.12 15.29 2.03
N TRP A 26 3.16 14.81 0.79
CA TRP A 26 2.17 13.87 0.29
C TRP A 26 2.23 12.54 1.05
N ARG A 27 3.43 12.01 1.31
CA ARG A 27 3.61 10.82 2.15
C ARG A 27 3.12 11.04 3.58
N GLU A 28 3.46 12.17 4.18
CA GLU A 28 3.04 12.48 5.56
C GLU A 28 1.52 12.55 5.68
N LEU A 29 0.85 13.14 4.69
CA LEU A 29 -0.61 13.18 4.65
C LEU A 29 -1.20 11.78 4.36
N ALA A 30 -0.58 11.01 3.46
CA ALA A 30 -1.01 9.66 3.15
C ALA A 30 -0.94 8.72 4.37
N ALA A 31 0.08 8.87 5.23
CA ALA A 31 0.23 8.10 6.47
C ALA A 31 -0.83 8.43 7.54
N GLN A 32 -1.45 9.62 7.46
CA GLN A 32 -2.57 10.02 8.32
C GLN A 32 -3.91 9.53 7.78
N VAL A 33 -4.06 9.51 6.45
CA VAL A 33 -5.28 9.12 5.72
C VAL A 33 -5.42 7.61 5.61
N GLN A 34 -4.34 6.90 5.29
CA GLN A 34 -4.24 5.48 5.53
C GLN A 34 -3.81 5.36 6.98
N PRO A 35 -4.74 5.20 7.95
CA PRO A 35 -4.29 4.76 9.25
C PRO A 35 -3.47 3.50 8.99
N ALA A 36 -2.22 3.51 9.45
CA ALA A 36 -1.45 2.29 9.55
C ALA A 36 -2.40 1.28 10.17
N LEU A 37 -2.75 0.23 9.41
CA LEU A 37 -3.57 -0.87 9.91
C LEU A 37 -3.05 -1.15 11.31
N LYS A 38 -3.89 -0.93 12.35
CA LYS A 38 -3.42 -0.95 13.73
C LYS A 38 -2.59 -2.21 13.89
N GLN A 39 -1.40 -2.10 14.49
CA GLN A 39 -0.49 -3.24 14.66
C GLN A 39 -1.26 -4.47 15.18
N GLU A 40 -2.18 -4.26 16.12
CA GLU A 40 -3.18 -5.20 16.61
C GLU A 40 -3.96 -5.96 15.50
N VAL A 41 -4.51 -5.25 14.53
CA VAL A 41 -5.29 -5.80 13.40
C VAL A 41 -4.38 -6.56 12.44
N VAL A 42 -3.18 -6.04 12.15
CA VAL A 42 -2.19 -6.73 11.31
C VAL A 42 -1.70 -8.01 11.98
N ILE A 43 -1.41 -7.97 13.28
CA ILE A 43 -1.00 -9.11 14.08
C ILE A 43 -2.13 -10.14 14.17
N THR A 44 -3.38 -9.70 14.35
CA THR A 44 -4.55 -10.59 14.41
C THR A 44 -4.77 -11.27 13.06
N ALA A 45 -4.74 -10.51 11.95
CA ALA A 45 -4.84 -11.06 10.61
C ALA A 45 -3.70 -12.03 10.30
N ALA A 46 -2.45 -11.67 10.65
CA ALA A 46 -1.30 -12.54 10.48
C ALA A 46 -1.43 -13.84 11.29
N LYS A 47 -1.85 -13.76 12.55
CA LYS A 47 -2.12 -14.93 13.40
C LYS A 47 -3.18 -15.83 12.76
N VAL A 48 -4.30 -15.27 12.29
CA VAL A 48 -5.37 -16.02 11.63
C VAL A 48 -4.84 -16.72 10.38
N LEU A 49 -4.06 -16.03 9.54
CA LEU A 49 -3.47 -16.65 8.35
C LEU A 49 -2.55 -17.82 8.73
N ILE A 50 -1.67 -17.62 9.71
CA ILE A 50 -0.74 -18.66 10.18
C ILE A 50 -1.49 -19.86 10.76
N THR A 51 -2.52 -19.65 11.58
CA THR A 51 -3.34 -20.75 12.12
C THR A 51 -4.11 -21.50 11.03
N ASN A 52 -4.38 -20.86 9.90
CA ASN A 52 -4.98 -21.48 8.72
C ASN A 52 -3.94 -22.10 7.75
N GLY A 53 -2.68 -22.21 8.15
CA GLY A 53 -1.63 -22.88 7.38
C GLY A 53 -0.88 -21.99 6.38
N PHE A 54 -1.00 -20.66 6.49
CA PHE A 54 -0.13 -19.74 5.77
C PHE A 54 1.29 -19.80 6.34
N GLU A 55 2.29 -19.98 5.47
CA GLU A 55 3.70 -20.03 5.85
C GLU A 55 4.45 -18.81 5.30
N PRO A 56 4.77 -17.79 6.13
CA PRO A 56 5.49 -16.61 5.68
C PRO A 56 6.86 -16.98 5.09
N GLY A 57 7.23 -16.34 3.98
CA GLY A 57 8.55 -16.52 3.36
C GLY A 57 8.71 -17.76 2.47
N LYS A 58 7.71 -18.64 2.37
CA LYS A 58 7.74 -19.82 1.49
C LYS A 58 7.05 -19.61 0.12
N GLY A 59 6.73 -18.35 -0.21
CA GLY A 59 5.98 -17.99 -1.40
C GLY A 59 4.55 -18.53 -1.38
N LEU A 60 3.88 -18.54 -2.53
CA LEU A 60 2.50 -19.05 -2.65
C LEU A 60 2.43 -20.59 -2.70
N GLY A 61 3.56 -21.27 -2.52
CA GLY A 61 3.70 -22.72 -2.63
C GLY A 61 3.48 -23.25 -4.06
N ARG A 62 3.84 -24.53 -4.27
CA ARG A 62 3.77 -25.20 -5.58
C ARG A 62 2.35 -25.24 -6.19
N ARG A 63 1.31 -25.09 -5.37
CA ARG A 63 -0.11 -25.10 -5.80
C ARG A 63 -0.55 -23.84 -6.54
N LEU A 64 0.18 -22.73 -6.39
CA LEU A 64 -0.17 -21.42 -6.95
C LEU A 64 0.88 -20.91 -7.94
N ASP A 65 1.84 -21.74 -8.31
CA ASP A 65 2.91 -21.45 -9.29
C ASP A 65 2.36 -21.01 -10.66
N GLY A 66 1.19 -21.54 -11.04
CA GLY A 66 0.48 -21.16 -12.27
C GLY A 66 -0.36 -19.86 -12.20
N MET A 67 -0.50 -19.24 -11.03
CA MET A 67 -1.20 -17.95 -10.87
C MET A 67 -0.26 -16.74 -10.92
N ALA A 68 1.06 -16.96 -11.01
CA ALA A 68 2.07 -15.90 -11.11
C ALA A 68 2.16 -15.25 -12.50
N ASN A 69 1.20 -15.51 -13.40
CA ASN A 69 0.92 -14.57 -14.48
C ASN A 69 0.30 -13.31 -13.88
N LEU A 70 1.18 -12.46 -13.33
CA LEU A 70 0.89 -11.07 -13.06
C LEU A 70 0.13 -10.52 -14.27
N VAL A 71 -0.99 -9.83 -14.03
CA VAL A 71 -1.56 -8.92 -15.01
C VAL A 71 -0.42 -8.02 -15.41
N ALA A 72 0.22 -8.31 -16.55
CA ALA A 72 1.13 -7.39 -17.17
C ALA A 72 0.30 -6.13 -17.34
N ILE A 73 0.61 -5.10 -16.55
CA ILE A 73 0.15 -3.76 -16.87
C ILE A 73 0.79 -3.52 -18.23
N GLN A 74 0.00 -3.72 -19.28
CA GLN A 74 0.41 -3.54 -20.64
C GLN A 74 0.74 -2.05 -20.74
N GLU A 75 2.04 -1.74 -20.67
CA GLU A 75 2.52 -0.41 -20.99
C GLU A 75 2.19 -0.20 -22.47
N ASN A 76 1.11 0.54 -22.73
CA ASN A 76 0.80 1.02 -24.06
C ASN A 76 1.87 2.04 -24.44
N PRO A 77 2.66 1.81 -25.51
CA PRO A 77 3.49 2.84 -26.06
C PRO A 77 2.67 3.69 -27.03
N GLY A 78 2.44 4.96 -26.67
CA GLY A 78 1.97 6.01 -27.59
C GLY A 78 0.46 6.15 -27.72
#